data_AF-A0AAD6C400-F1
#
_entry.id   AF-A0AAD6C400-F1
#
_cell.length_a   1.000
_cell.length_b   1.000
_cell.length_c   1.000
_cell.angle_alpha   90.00
_cell.angle_beta   90.00
_cell.angle_gamma   90.00
#
_symmetry.space_group_name_H-M   'P 1'
#
loop_
_entity.id
_entity.type
_entity.pdbx_description
1 polymer ?
#
loop_
_entity_poly.entity_id
_entity_poly.type
_entity_poly.pdbx_seq_one_letter_code
_entity_poly.pdbx_strand_id
1 'polypeptide(L)'
;MSLIQLQPHPFTSIPTHPSLSTDPSRPDLHHYINTALHEALELLDSIPSTFTADPKPRPSPPSQAKVKLLRGWRKPSEPHASNQGRAKDKSEFWVSRQSEHVDEASKGTASWREFEAGLRSEHAEHEMEYTPSVSAVERLLEWAPAEIGEVEVDGIMFRGLSMEVNLITHTFHPSALIAPRSFISLTISAAYDSQPQEEHSSSRQGFLTVQIPLHPAASSTPQALHQKISASVPKRAIFANYASIERVELLPAASPTGQPSIEKSRIKWTMATTSDAGGSIPQWVQRSWALGGVPRAVVADVGLFIGWTMRRRQAA
;
A
#
# COMPACT_ATOMS: atom_id res chain seq x y z
N MET A 1 -18.77 -5.43 -0.21
CA MET A 1 -18.52 -3.97 -0.20
C MET A 1 -17.07 -3.79 -0.58
N SER A 2 -16.72 -2.91 -1.53
CA SER A 2 -15.31 -2.75 -1.90
C SER A 2 -14.49 -2.25 -0.71
N LEU A 3 -13.45 -3.00 -0.33
CA LEU A 3 -12.53 -2.62 0.73
C LEU A 3 -11.49 -1.61 0.22
N ILE A 4 -11.01 -1.78 -1.01
CA ILE A 4 -9.90 -1.00 -1.58
C ILE A 4 -10.45 0.19 -2.39
N GLN A 5 -10.78 1.25 -1.67
CA GLN A 5 -11.38 2.49 -2.20
C GLN A 5 -10.92 3.72 -1.41
N LEU A 6 -11.06 4.90 -2.01
CA LEU A 6 -10.64 6.18 -1.41
C LEU A 6 -11.52 6.58 -0.21
N GLN A 7 -12.82 6.26 -0.28
CA GLN A 7 -13.74 6.56 0.81
C GLN A 7 -13.35 5.74 2.04
N PRO A 8 -12.99 6.39 3.17
CA PRO A 8 -12.57 5.68 4.36
C PRO A 8 -13.73 4.90 4.99
N HIS A 9 -13.39 3.75 5.57
CA HIS A 9 -14.32 2.88 6.27
C HIS A 9 -14.43 3.23 7.76
N PRO A 10 -15.59 2.97 8.40
CA PRO A 10 -15.72 3.13 9.84
C PRO A 10 -14.97 2.02 10.60
N PHE A 11 -14.59 2.28 11.86
CA PHE A 11 -13.98 1.27 12.73
C PHE A 11 -14.90 0.08 13.08
N THR A 12 -16.19 0.15 12.76
CA THR A 12 -17.12 -0.97 12.89
C THR A 12 -17.02 -1.96 11.73
N SER A 13 -16.45 -1.58 10.59
CA SER A 13 -16.34 -2.46 9.41
C SER A 13 -15.09 -3.35 9.40
N ILE A 14 -14.24 -3.26 10.42
CA ILE A 14 -13.05 -4.11 10.56
C ILE A 14 -13.33 -5.28 11.50
N PRO A 15 -12.60 -6.41 11.34
CA PRO A 15 -12.78 -7.59 12.17
C PRO A 15 -12.71 -7.33 13.68
N THR A 16 -13.24 -8.28 14.45
CA THR A 16 -13.16 -8.25 15.92
C THR A 16 -11.71 -8.17 16.39
N HIS A 17 -11.47 -7.42 17.46
CA HIS A 17 -10.17 -7.28 18.11
C HIS A 17 -10.39 -6.99 19.60
N PRO A 18 -9.52 -7.46 20.53
CA PRO A 18 -9.72 -7.29 21.98
C PRO A 18 -9.89 -5.84 22.45
N SER A 19 -9.27 -4.88 21.75
CA SER A 19 -9.40 -3.44 22.03
C SER A 19 -10.60 -2.75 21.36
N LEU A 20 -11.44 -3.50 20.64
CA LEU A 20 -12.65 -3.01 19.99
C LEU A 20 -13.90 -3.53 20.71
N SER A 21 -15.03 -2.86 20.53
CA SER A 21 -16.31 -3.35 21.03
C SER A 21 -16.65 -4.71 20.42
N THR A 22 -17.08 -5.65 21.26
CA THR A 22 -17.66 -6.91 20.83
C THR A 22 -19.00 -6.63 20.18
N ASP A 23 -19.01 -6.59 18.85
CA ASP A 23 -20.20 -6.35 18.05
C ASP A 23 -20.34 -7.53 17.07
N PRO A 24 -21.43 -8.30 17.13
CA PRO A 24 -21.63 -9.46 16.27
C PRO A 24 -21.80 -9.10 14.78
N SER A 25 -21.98 -7.82 14.45
CA SER A 25 -22.05 -7.34 13.06
C SER A 25 -20.68 -7.13 12.41
N ARG A 26 -19.58 -7.23 13.17
CA ARG A 26 -18.22 -7.15 12.63
C ARG A 26 -17.95 -8.32 11.68
N PRO A 27 -17.18 -8.09 10.60
CA PRO A 27 -16.85 -9.15 9.66
C PRO A 27 -15.94 -10.21 10.29
N ASP A 28 -16.05 -11.43 9.79
CA ASP A 28 -15.08 -12.50 10.05
C ASP A 28 -13.68 -12.11 9.55
N LEU A 29 -12.65 -12.44 10.33
CA LEU A 29 -11.26 -12.05 10.07
C LEU A 29 -10.74 -12.65 8.75
N HIS A 30 -10.92 -13.95 8.55
CA HIS A 30 -10.41 -14.63 7.35
C HIS A 30 -11.17 -14.19 6.10
N HIS A 31 -12.50 -14.04 6.21
CA HIS A 31 -13.30 -13.52 5.10
C HIS A 31 -12.90 -12.09 4.71
N TYR A 32 -12.62 -11.23 5.69
CA TYR A 32 -12.17 -9.87 5.44
C TYR A 32 -10.81 -9.84 4.71
N ILE A 33 -9.85 -10.63 5.18
CA ILE A 33 -8.53 -10.76 4.57
C ILE A 33 -8.63 -11.34 3.15
N ASN A 34 -9.39 -12.41 2.97
CA ASN A 34 -9.63 -13.03 1.66
C ASN A 34 -10.22 -12.00 0.68
N THR A 35 -11.23 -11.23 1.10
CA THR A 35 -11.84 -10.17 0.29
C THR A 35 -10.81 -9.10 -0.10
N ALA A 36 -9.99 -8.63 0.86
CA ALA A 36 -8.99 -7.60 0.60
C ALA A 36 -7.90 -8.09 -0.37
N LEU A 37 -7.41 -9.31 -0.20
CA LEU A 37 -6.40 -9.90 -1.08
C LEU A 37 -6.95 -10.15 -2.48
N HIS A 38 -8.19 -10.64 -2.60
CA HIS A 38 -8.87 -10.85 -3.87
C HIS A 38 -9.04 -9.52 -4.62
N GLU A 39 -9.58 -8.48 -3.97
CA GLU A 39 -9.71 -7.15 -4.57
C GLU A 39 -8.35 -6.56 -4.99
N ALA A 40 -7.30 -6.82 -4.22
CA ALA A 40 -5.95 -6.36 -4.55
C ALA A 40 -5.40 -7.05 -5.80
N LEU A 41 -5.56 -8.38 -5.92
CA LEU A 41 -5.15 -9.16 -7.08
C LEU A 41 -5.91 -8.71 -8.34
N GLU A 42 -7.25 -8.61 -8.26
CA GLU A 42 -8.08 -8.12 -9.36
C GLU A 42 -7.64 -6.72 -9.83
N LEU A 43 -7.37 -5.81 -8.88
CA LEU A 43 -6.88 -4.49 -9.23
C LEU A 43 -5.51 -4.56 -9.92
N LEU A 44 -4.53 -5.27 -9.36
CA LEU A 44 -3.19 -5.39 -9.95
C LEU A 44 -3.23 -5.93 -11.37
N ASP A 45 -4.03 -6.96 -11.61
CA ASP A 45 -4.12 -7.63 -12.90
C ASP A 45 -4.90 -6.81 -13.93
N SER A 46 -5.79 -5.91 -13.48
CA SER A 46 -6.49 -4.96 -14.35
C SER A 46 -5.65 -3.75 -14.76
N ILE A 47 -4.59 -3.37 -14.02
CA ILE A 47 -3.80 -2.15 -14.28
C ILE A 47 -3.30 -2.06 -15.75
N PRO A 48 -2.70 -3.11 -16.34
CA PRO A 48 -2.16 -3.02 -17.70
C PRO A 48 -3.20 -2.68 -18.79
N SER A 49 -4.46 -3.06 -18.59
CA SER A 49 -5.54 -2.84 -19.55
C SER A 49 -6.40 -1.60 -19.25
N THR A 50 -6.47 -1.18 -17.98
CA THR A 50 -7.37 -0.10 -17.54
C THR A 50 -6.65 1.23 -17.28
N PHE A 51 -5.33 1.23 -17.07
CA PHE A 51 -4.58 2.46 -16.78
C PHE A 51 -3.80 2.91 -18.03
N THR A 52 -3.75 4.23 -18.23
CA THR A 52 -2.93 4.84 -19.27
C THR A 52 -1.51 5.03 -18.75
N ALA A 53 -0.52 4.46 -19.43
CA ALA A 53 0.89 4.65 -19.12
C ALA A 53 1.41 6.02 -19.59
N ASP A 54 2.21 6.69 -18.76
CA ASP A 54 3.03 7.83 -19.17
C ASP A 54 4.02 7.35 -20.25
N PRO A 55 4.22 8.12 -21.33
CA PRO A 55 5.04 7.69 -22.47
C PRO A 55 6.53 7.55 -22.15
N LYS A 56 7.01 8.19 -21.08
CA LYS A 56 8.42 8.19 -20.70
C LYS A 56 8.58 7.71 -19.27
N PRO A 57 9.36 6.63 -19.04
CA PRO A 57 9.75 6.23 -17.70
C PRO A 57 10.49 7.35 -16.96
N ARG A 58 10.29 7.44 -15.66
CA ARG A 58 10.83 8.50 -14.79
C ARG A 58 12.04 8.00 -14.02
N PRO A 59 13.08 8.82 -13.82
CA PRO A 59 14.16 8.48 -12.89
C PRO A 59 13.70 8.67 -11.44
N SER A 60 14.26 7.88 -10.53
CA SER A 60 14.10 8.04 -9.09
C SER A 60 15.43 7.80 -8.37
N PRO A 61 16.38 8.75 -8.46
CA PRO A 61 17.70 8.56 -7.87
C PRO A 61 17.59 8.38 -6.34
N PRO A 62 18.46 7.56 -5.71
CA PRO A 62 19.61 6.86 -6.29
C PRO A 62 19.30 5.53 -6.99
N SER A 63 18.03 5.14 -7.18
CA SER A 63 17.70 3.92 -7.91
C SER A 63 18.17 3.97 -9.37
N GLN A 64 18.73 2.86 -9.85
CA GLN A 64 19.04 2.65 -11.26
C GLN A 64 17.79 2.30 -12.07
N ALA A 65 16.78 1.71 -11.43
CA ALA A 65 15.52 1.34 -12.08
C ALA A 65 14.78 2.59 -12.57
N LYS A 66 14.22 2.50 -13.77
CA LYS A 66 13.27 3.50 -14.27
C LYS A 66 11.87 3.15 -13.78
N VAL A 67 11.12 4.17 -13.42
CA VAL A 67 9.74 4.03 -12.93
C VAL A 67 8.76 4.29 -14.07
N LYS A 68 8.00 3.27 -14.46
CA LYS A 68 6.85 3.43 -15.34
C LYS A 68 5.69 3.94 -14.50
N LEU A 69 5.07 5.04 -14.91
CA LEU A 69 3.95 5.67 -14.21
C LEU A 69 2.69 5.44 -15.04
N LEU A 70 1.60 5.03 -14.41
CA LEU A 70 0.32 4.80 -15.03
C LEU A 70 -0.78 5.52 -14.25
N ARG A 71 -1.87 5.91 -14.92
CA ARG A 71 -3.00 6.61 -14.31
C ARG A 71 -4.31 6.03 -14.82
N GLY A 72 -5.26 5.83 -13.93
CA GLY A 72 -6.56 5.28 -14.26
C GLY A 72 -7.65 5.94 -13.44
N TRP A 73 -8.90 5.75 -13.89
CA TRP A 73 -10.07 6.09 -13.11
C TRP A 73 -10.83 4.80 -12.81
N ARG A 74 -11.19 4.59 -11.55
CA ARG A 74 -11.93 3.41 -11.11
C ARG A 74 -13.24 3.82 -10.45
N LYS A 75 -14.29 3.06 -10.68
CA LYS A 75 -15.51 3.16 -9.88
C LYS A 75 -15.44 2.05 -8.83
N PRO A 76 -15.54 2.37 -7.53
CA PRO A 76 -15.70 1.35 -6.51
C PRO A 76 -16.97 0.53 -6.76
N SER A 77 -16.93 -0.76 -6.46
CA SER A 77 -18.10 -1.63 -6.54
C SER A 77 -19.13 -1.20 -5.47
N GLU A 78 -20.32 -0.76 -5.87
CA GLU A 78 -21.34 -0.24 -4.93
C GLU A 78 -21.77 -1.29 -3.88
N PRO A 79 -21.99 -0.91 -2.61
CA PRO A 79 -22.80 -1.71 -1.71
C PRO A 79 -24.27 -1.67 -2.15
N HIS A 80 -24.96 -2.81 -2.10
CA HIS A 80 -26.39 -2.90 -2.37
C HIS A 80 -27.17 -1.86 -1.56
N ALA A 81 -27.91 -1.00 -2.28
CA ALA A 81 -29.03 -0.15 -1.87
C ALA A 81 -29.13 0.24 -0.38
N SER A 82 -28.79 1.49 -0.08
CA SER A 82 -29.61 2.26 0.88
C SER A 82 -29.93 3.63 0.31
N ASN A 83 -31.21 3.98 0.47
CA ASN A 83 -31.94 4.99 -0.27
C ASN A 83 -31.55 6.45 0.07
N GLN A 84 -31.75 7.31 -0.92
CA GLN A 84 -31.89 8.78 -0.89
C GLN A 84 -30.60 9.63 -0.87
N GLY A 85 -30.24 10.08 -2.06
CA GLY A 85 -29.63 11.39 -2.28
C GLY A 85 -28.45 11.38 -3.25
N ARG A 86 -28.72 11.60 -4.56
CA ARG A 86 -27.74 11.96 -5.63
C ARG A 86 -26.27 11.64 -5.29
N ALA A 87 -25.93 10.37 -5.10
CA ALA A 87 -24.54 9.96 -5.13
C ALA A 87 -24.14 10.04 -6.61
N LYS A 88 -23.52 11.15 -7.02
CA LYS A 88 -22.85 11.19 -8.33
C LYS A 88 -21.91 9.99 -8.36
N ASP A 89 -21.95 9.20 -9.44
CA ASP A 89 -20.93 8.23 -9.84
C ASP A 89 -19.53 8.85 -9.63
N LYS A 90 -18.92 8.66 -8.46
CA LYS A 90 -17.62 9.26 -8.15
C LYS A 90 -16.55 8.25 -8.53
N SER A 91 -16.06 8.37 -9.76
CA SER A 91 -14.82 7.73 -10.15
C SER A 91 -13.67 8.26 -9.31
N GLU A 92 -12.83 7.37 -8.82
CA GLU A 92 -11.60 7.65 -8.08
C GLU A 92 -10.42 7.72 -9.04
N PHE A 93 -9.53 8.67 -8.81
CA PHE A 93 -8.30 8.80 -9.60
C PHE A 93 -7.20 7.97 -8.96
N TRP A 94 -6.72 6.98 -9.70
CA TRP A 94 -5.68 6.06 -9.27
C TRP A 94 -4.38 6.35 -10.02
N VAL A 95 -3.27 6.26 -9.29
CA VAL A 95 -1.91 6.33 -9.82
C VAL A 95 -1.24 5.00 -9.53
N SER A 96 -0.63 4.40 -10.55
CA SER A 96 0.22 3.23 -10.38
C SER A 96 1.65 3.51 -10.83
N ARG A 97 2.61 2.90 -10.15
CA ARG A 97 4.00 2.84 -10.57
C ARG A 97 4.46 1.40 -10.71
N GLN A 98 5.39 1.18 -11.63
CA GLN A 98 6.10 -0.07 -11.80
C GLN A 98 7.59 0.18 -11.95
N SER A 99 8.41 -0.61 -11.27
CA SER A 99 9.86 -0.59 -11.39
C SER A 99 10.42 -2.01 -11.34
N GLU A 100 11.52 -2.24 -12.04
CA GLU A 100 12.20 -3.54 -12.08
C GLU A 100 13.66 -3.37 -11.68
N HIS A 101 14.06 -4.15 -10.68
CA HIS A 101 15.37 -4.06 -10.03
C HIS A 101 16.13 -5.36 -10.28
N VAL A 102 17.45 -5.28 -10.32
CA VAL A 102 18.29 -6.49 -10.31
C VAL A 102 18.32 -6.99 -8.88
N ASP A 103 18.05 -8.28 -8.66
CA ASP A 103 18.14 -8.90 -7.33
C ASP A 103 19.60 -8.96 -6.89
N GLU A 104 20.06 -7.90 -6.22
CA GLU A 104 21.43 -7.77 -5.76
C GLU A 104 21.55 -6.72 -4.66
N ALA A 105 22.37 -7.01 -3.65
CA ALA A 105 22.73 -6.03 -2.62
C ALA A 105 23.81 -5.04 -3.11
N SER A 106 23.55 -4.28 -4.18
CA SER A 106 24.51 -3.34 -4.79
C SER A 106 23.97 -1.90 -4.95
N LYS A 107 24.83 -0.95 -5.33
CA LYS A 107 24.48 0.48 -5.39
C LYS A 107 23.36 0.73 -6.41
N GLY A 108 22.27 1.36 -5.95
CA GLY A 108 21.14 1.74 -6.80
C GLY A 108 20.16 0.60 -7.11
N THR A 109 20.28 -0.53 -6.41
CA THR A 109 19.32 -1.64 -6.40
C THR A 109 19.32 -2.32 -5.02
N ALA A 110 18.44 -3.30 -4.82
CA ALA A 110 18.38 -4.08 -3.59
C ALA A 110 18.05 -5.56 -3.85
N SER A 111 18.50 -6.41 -2.93
CA SER A 111 18.24 -7.84 -2.97
C SER A 111 16.82 -8.16 -2.52
N TRP A 112 16.32 -9.35 -2.85
CA TRP A 112 14.99 -9.84 -2.46
C TRP A 112 14.77 -9.71 -0.95
N ARG A 113 15.76 -10.14 -0.17
CA ARG A 113 15.73 -10.06 1.29
C ARG A 113 15.56 -8.62 1.80
N GLU A 114 16.15 -7.64 1.12
CA GLU A 114 16.03 -6.24 1.51
C GLU A 114 14.70 -5.62 1.11
N PHE A 115 14.16 -6.02 -0.04
CA PHE A 115 12.78 -5.69 -0.44
C PHE A 115 11.79 -6.23 0.58
N GLU A 116 11.90 -7.51 0.93
CA GLU A 116 11.01 -8.13 1.90
C GLU A 116 11.14 -7.46 3.28
N ALA A 117 12.36 -7.34 3.80
CA ALA A 117 12.59 -6.77 5.13
C ALA A 117 12.14 -5.30 5.24
N GLY A 118 12.32 -4.51 4.18
CA GLY A 118 12.03 -3.08 4.21
C GLY A 118 10.63 -2.67 3.79
N LEU A 119 9.90 -3.52 3.05
CA LEU A 119 8.55 -3.20 2.57
C LEU A 119 7.46 -4.09 3.14
N ARG A 120 7.76 -5.29 3.64
CA ARG A 120 6.74 -6.23 4.13
C ARG A 120 6.52 -6.12 5.65
N SER A 121 7.61 -6.11 6.41
CA SER A 121 7.61 -6.06 7.88
C SER A 121 7.84 -4.63 8.37
N GLU A 122 7.18 -4.25 9.47
CA GLU A 122 7.30 -2.92 10.07
C GLU A 122 7.14 -1.80 9.02
N HIS A 123 6.17 -1.99 8.10
CA HIS A 123 6.05 -1.20 6.87
C HIS A 123 5.94 0.30 7.16
N ALA A 124 5.09 0.68 8.12
CA ALA A 124 4.88 2.08 8.47
C ALA A 124 6.12 2.68 9.17
N GLU A 125 6.77 1.94 10.07
CA GLU A 125 7.99 2.40 10.74
C GLU A 125 9.14 2.59 9.75
N HIS A 126 9.36 1.65 8.84
CA HIS A 126 10.36 1.79 7.79
C HIS A 126 10.03 2.97 6.86
N GLU A 127 8.77 3.16 6.48
CA GLU A 127 8.34 4.33 5.70
C GLU A 127 8.69 5.64 6.42
N MET A 128 8.53 5.72 7.74
CA MET A 128 8.96 6.88 8.54
C MET A 128 10.48 7.13 8.47
N GLU A 129 11.30 6.07 8.39
CA GLU A 129 12.76 6.21 8.29
C GLU A 129 13.23 6.76 6.94
N TYR A 130 12.52 6.45 5.84
CA TYR A 130 12.97 6.80 4.48
C TYR A 130 12.13 7.85 3.77
N THR A 131 10.90 8.12 4.22
CA THR A 131 10.01 9.12 3.62
C THR A 131 10.06 10.43 4.41
N PRO A 132 10.72 11.49 3.90
CA PRO A 132 11.00 12.69 4.68
C PRO A 132 9.76 13.44 5.22
N SER A 133 8.60 13.25 4.59
CA SER A 133 7.36 13.86 5.06
C SER A 133 6.73 13.11 6.23
N VAL A 134 6.99 11.81 6.39
CA VAL A 134 6.38 11.02 7.47
C VAL A 134 7.09 11.37 8.77
N SER A 135 6.38 12.06 9.65
CA SER A 135 6.92 12.64 10.88
C SER A 135 6.57 11.86 12.14
N ALA A 136 5.54 11.00 12.07
CA ALA A 136 5.16 10.13 13.17
C ALA A 136 4.33 8.95 12.65
N VAL A 137 4.53 7.80 13.30
CA VAL A 137 3.73 6.58 13.14
C VAL A 137 3.33 6.09 14.52
N GLU A 138 2.06 5.77 14.69
CA GLU A 138 1.55 5.14 15.90
C GLU A 138 0.69 3.93 15.56
N ARG A 139 1.11 2.75 16.03
CA ARG A 139 0.32 1.53 15.93
C ARG A 139 -0.88 1.61 16.88
N LEU A 140 -2.07 1.54 16.31
CA LEU A 140 -3.35 1.63 17.01
C LEU A 140 -3.88 0.25 17.41
N LEU A 141 -3.82 -0.72 16.49
CA LEU A 141 -4.32 -2.10 16.65
C LEU A 141 -3.39 -3.07 15.91
N GLU A 142 -3.33 -4.32 16.37
CA GLU A 142 -2.56 -5.40 15.73
C GLU A 142 -3.23 -6.74 16.03
N TRP A 143 -3.49 -7.53 14.99
CA TRP A 143 -4.04 -8.86 15.15
C TRP A 143 -2.93 -9.87 15.35
N ALA A 144 -3.12 -10.80 16.28
CA ALA A 144 -2.11 -11.80 16.57
C ALA A 144 -1.89 -12.71 15.35
N PRO A 145 -0.64 -12.96 14.91
CA PRO A 145 -0.38 -13.79 13.74
C PRO A 145 -1.00 -15.20 13.84
N ALA A 146 -1.09 -15.75 15.06
CA ALA A 146 -1.71 -17.04 15.33
C ALA A 146 -3.23 -17.07 15.05
N GLU A 147 -3.91 -15.92 15.13
CA GLU A 147 -5.34 -15.80 14.80
C GLU A 147 -5.57 -15.70 13.28
N ILE A 148 -4.58 -15.18 12.54
CA ILE A 148 -4.70 -14.99 11.08
C ILE A 148 -4.37 -16.27 10.31
N GLY A 149 -3.29 -16.96 10.69
CA GLY A 149 -2.87 -18.21 10.01
C GLY A 149 -2.47 -18.00 8.54
N GLU A 150 -2.89 -18.94 7.69
CA GLU A 150 -2.67 -18.94 6.23
C GLU A 150 -4.01 -18.86 5.51
N VAL A 151 -4.04 -18.25 4.32
CA VAL A 151 -5.27 -18.04 3.56
C VAL A 151 -5.03 -18.36 2.08
N GLU A 152 -5.92 -19.13 1.47
CA GLU A 152 -5.93 -19.35 0.03
C GLU A 152 -6.89 -18.37 -0.64
N VAL A 153 -6.40 -17.64 -1.65
CA VAL A 153 -7.18 -16.68 -2.43
C VAL A 153 -6.84 -16.86 -3.91
N ASP A 154 -7.83 -17.10 -4.75
CA ASP A 154 -7.68 -17.32 -6.21
C ASP A 154 -6.62 -18.37 -6.56
N GLY A 155 -6.52 -19.44 -5.76
CA GLY A 155 -5.54 -20.52 -5.93
C GLY A 155 -4.10 -20.17 -5.49
N ILE A 156 -3.90 -19.00 -4.88
CA ILE A 156 -2.63 -18.57 -4.29
C ILE A 156 -2.69 -18.77 -2.78
N MET A 157 -1.75 -19.55 -2.25
CA MET A 157 -1.58 -19.72 -0.80
C MET A 157 -0.75 -18.58 -0.23
N PHE A 158 -1.39 -17.74 0.58
CA PHE A 158 -0.75 -16.66 1.31
C PHE A 158 -0.32 -17.12 2.71
N ARG A 159 0.89 -16.72 3.10
CA ARG A 159 1.53 -17.05 4.37
C ARG A 159 2.17 -15.82 4.99
N GLY A 160 2.55 -15.93 6.27
CA GLY A 160 3.22 -14.85 7.00
C GLY A 160 2.37 -13.57 7.03
N LEU A 161 1.05 -13.75 7.15
CA LEU A 161 0.12 -12.63 7.13
C LEU A 161 0.27 -11.78 8.39
N SER A 162 0.21 -10.47 8.22
CA SER A 162 0.03 -9.51 9.30
C SER A 162 -1.12 -8.56 8.98
N MET A 163 -1.80 -8.12 10.03
CA MET A 163 -2.86 -7.11 9.93
C MET A 163 -2.74 -6.14 11.10
N GLU A 164 -2.69 -4.84 10.80
CA GLU A 164 -2.48 -3.79 11.78
C GLU A 164 -3.16 -2.49 11.37
N VAL A 165 -3.52 -1.64 12.34
CA VAL A 165 -3.98 -0.28 12.09
C VAL A 165 -2.93 0.71 12.57
N ASN A 166 -2.50 1.59 11.67
CA ASN A 166 -1.54 2.65 11.99
C ASN A 166 -2.16 4.04 11.78
N LEU A 167 -1.83 4.97 12.68
CA LEU A 167 -1.96 6.41 12.48
C LEU A 167 -0.62 6.93 11.94
N ILE A 168 -0.63 7.46 10.72
CA ILE A 168 0.56 7.95 10.03
C ILE A 168 0.40 9.46 9.81
N THR A 169 1.37 10.26 10.24
CA THR A 169 1.32 11.71 10.14
C THR A 169 2.40 12.26 9.23
N HIS A 170 1.98 12.94 8.16
CA HIS A 170 2.85 13.68 7.27
C HIS A 170 2.92 15.16 7.64
N THR A 171 4.14 15.67 7.83
CA THR A 171 4.42 17.09 8.01
C THR A 171 5.15 17.63 6.79
N PHE A 172 4.65 18.73 6.24
CA PHE A 172 5.19 19.36 5.03
C PHE A 172 5.84 20.70 5.37
N HIS A 173 6.90 21.04 4.65
CA HIS A 173 7.61 22.31 4.81
C HIS A 173 7.30 23.25 3.63
N PRO A 174 7.10 24.56 3.89
CA PRO A 174 7.06 25.22 5.21
C PRO A 174 5.75 24.94 5.97
N SER A 175 5.85 24.54 7.24
CA SER A 175 4.72 24.14 8.09
C SER A 175 3.73 25.26 8.41
N ALA A 176 4.13 26.51 8.21
CA ALA A 176 3.25 27.68 8.34
C ALA A 176 2.17 27.73 7.25
N LEU A 177 2.43 27.15 6.07
CA LEU A 177 1.54 27.21 4.91
C LEU A 177 0.75 25.92 4.69
N ILE A 178 1.31 24.78 5.10
CA ILE A 178 0.77 23.47 4.80
C ILE A 178 0.55 22.73 6.12
N ALA A 179 -0.73 22.59 6.51
CA ALA A 179 -1.10 21.83 7.69
C ALA A 179 -0.64 20.35 7.58
N PRO A 180 -0.29 19.69 8.69
CA PRO A 180 -0.01 18.26 8.67
C PRO A 180 -1.20 17.45 8.15
N ARG A 181 -0.93 16.29 7.55
CA ARG A 181 -1.96 15.30 7.20
C ARG A 181 -1.80 14.08 8.08
N SER A 182 -2.89 13.60 8.64
CA SER A 182 -2.92 12.35 9.39
C SER A 182 -3.81 11.36 8.66
N PHE A 183 -3.29 10.15 8.47
CA PHE A 183 -3.95 9.04 7.81
C PHE A 183 -4.13 7.91 8.81
N ILE A 184 -5.29 7.27 8.82
CA ILE A 184 -5.48 6.02 9.55
C ILE A 184 -5.64 4.92 8.51
N SER A 185 -4.72 3.97 8.52
CA SER A 185 -4.67 2.88 7.53
C SER A 185 -4.70 1.54 8.25
N LEU A 186 -5.64 0.69 7.85
CA LEU A 186 -5.54 -0.75 8.09
C LEU A 186 -4.63 -1.34 7.02
N THR A 187 -3.53 -1.94 7.43
CA THR A 187 -2.55 -2.60 6.56
C THR A 187 -2.70 -4.10 6.68
N ILE A 188 -2.81 -4.81 5.55
CA ILE A 188 -2.69 -6.26 5.44
C ILE A 188 -1.42 -6.55 4.62
N SER A 189 -0.52 -7.36 5.15
CA SER A 189 0.72 -7.77 4.47
C SER A 189 0.74 -9.29 4.38
N ALA A 190 1.11 -9.86 3.23
CA ALA A 190 1.11 -11.30 3.03
C ALA A 190 2.16 -11.74 2.00
N ALA A 191 2.90 -12.80 2.28
CA ALA A 191 3.83 -13.43 1.34
C ALA A 191 3.15 -14.60 0.62
N TYR A 192 3.62 -14.95 -0.57
CA TYR A 192 3.17 -16.12 -1.31
C TYR A 192 4.31 -16.74 -2.11
N ASP A 193 4.28 -18.06 -2.21
CA ASP A 193 5.13 -18.84 -3.09
C ASP A 193 4.24 -19.80 -3.88
N SER A 194 4.08 -19.57 -5.18
CA SER A 194 3.34 -20.47 -6.05
C SER A 194 4.27 -21.60 -6.53
N GLN A 195 3.93 -22.84 -6.21
CA GLN A 195 4.56 -24.00 -6.85
C GLN A 195 4.20 -24.01 -8.35
N PRO A 196 5.08 -24.51 -9.24
CA PRO A 196 4.76 -24.70 -10.66
C PRO A 196 3.48 -25.53 -10.80
N GLN A 197 2.41 -24.97 -11.39
CA GLN A 197 1.21 -25.75 -11.75
C GLN A 197 1.44 -26.58 -13.02
N GLU A 198 2.43 -26.21 -13.83
CA GLU A 198 2.84 -26.92 -15.05
C GLU A 198 4.38 -27.07 -15.08
N GLU A 199 4.88 -28.15 -15.70
CA GLU A 199 6.32 -28.47 -15.86
C GLU A 199 7.15 -27.38 -16.58
N HIS A 200 6.50 -26.33 -17.10
CA HIS A 200 7.11 -25.20 -17.77
C HIS A 200 6.80 -23.83 -17.13
N SER A 201 6.11 -23.80 -15.99
CA SER A 201 5.84 -22.56 -15.25
C SER A 201 6.92 -22.33 -14.17
N SER A 202 7.54 -21.16 -14.18
CA SER A 202 8.45 -20.77 -13.10
C SER A 202 7.67 -20.51 -11.81
N SER A 203 8.16 -21.00 -10.67
CA SER A 203 7.61 -20.66 -9.36
C SER A 203 7.57 -19.14 -9.19
N ARG A 204 6.41 -18.58 -8.79
CA ARG A 204 6.29 -17.15 -8.47
C ARG A 204 6.41 -16.97 -6.98
N GLN A 205 7.46 -16.29 -6.56
CA GLN A 205 7.63 -15.84 -5.19
C GLN A 205 7.28 -14.35 -5.13
N GLY A 206 6.53 -13.94 -4.12
CA GLY A 206 6.07 -12.57 -4.00
C GLY A 206 5.55 -12.20 -2.62
N PHE A 207 5.24 -10.92 -2.44
CA PHE A 207 4.41 -10.45 -1.34
C PHE A 207 3.51 -9.30 -1.77
N LEU A 208 2.40 -9.16 -1.04
CA LEU A 208 1.42 -8.10 -1.18
C LEU A 208 1.34 -7.29 0.11
N THR A 209 1.11 -5.99 -0.07
CA THR A 209 0.71 -5.08 1.01
C THR A 209 -0.52 -4.32 0.55
N VAL A 210 -1.57 -4.31 1.36
CA VAL A 210 -2.85 -3.65 1.08
C VAL A 210 -3.12 -2.65 2.20
N GLN A 211 -3.40 -1.41 1.84
CA GLN A 211 -3.70 -0.34 2.79
C GLN A 211 -5.12 0.19 2.55
N ILE A 212 -5.96 0.05 3.56
CA ILE A 212 -7.39 0.39 3.54
C ILE A 212 -7.62 1.59 4.48
N PRO A 213 -8.19 2.71 3.98
CA PRO A 213 -8.38 3.90 4.79
C PRO A 213 -9.49 3.70 5.82
N LEU A 214 -9.25 4.15 7.06
CA LEU A 214 -10.23 4.22 8.14
C LEU A 214 -10.49 5.66 8.56
N HIS A 215 -11.70 5.94 9.04
CA HIS A 215 -12.06 7.26 9.59
C HIS A 215 -12.41 7.17 11.08
N PRO A 216 -11.85 8.06 11.93
CA PRO A 216 -12.10 8.03 13.37
C PRO A 216 -13.41 8.76 13.73
N ALA A 217 -14.54 8.36 13.13
CA ALA A 217 -15.83 8.94 13.49
C ALA A 217 -16.19 8.55 14.93
N ALA A 218 -16.50 9.56 15.76
CA ALA A 218 -16.84 9.37 17.17
C ALA A 218 -17.98 8.35 17.42
N SER A 219 -18.91 8.20 16.47
CA SER A 219 -19.99 7.22 16.55
C SER A 219 -19.58 5.77 16.26
N SER A 220 -18.41 5.55 15.66
CA SER A 220 -17.93 4.23 15.20
C SER A 220 -16.61 3.80 15.84
N THR A 221 -15.86 4.72 16.42
CA THR A 221 -14.57 4.47 17.04
C THR A 221 -14.74 4.29 18.56
N PRO A 222 -14.26 3.19 19.16
CA PRO A 222 -14.28 3.03 20.61
C PRO A 222 -13.64 4.20 21.34
N GLN A 223 -14.21 4.61 22.48
CA GLN A 223 -13.82 5.83 23.18
C GLN A 223 -12.32 5.90 23.50
N ALA A 224 -11.74 4.83 24.04
CA ALA A 224 -10.31 4.77 24.37
C ALA A 224 -9.43 4.95 23.13
N LEU A 225 -9.83 4.34 22.00
CA LEU A 225 -9.12 4.47 20.74
C LEU A 225 -9.26 5.88 20.15
N HIS A 226 -10.45 6.45 20.20
CA HIS A 226 -10.68 7.84 19.77
C HIS A 226 -9.85 8.83 20.60
N GLN A 227 -9.72 8.61 21.91
CA GLN A 227 -8.86 9.42 22.79
C GLN A 227 -7.39 9.28 22.43
N LYS A 228 -6.90 8.05 22.20
CA LYS A 228 -5.53 7.77 21.75
C LYS A 228 -5.22 8.52 20.44
N ILE A 229 -6.09 8.36 19.42
CA ILE A 229 -5.95 9.07 18.14
C ILE A 229 -5.92 10.59 18.36
N SER A 230 -6.86 11.13 19.15
CA SER A 230 -6.95 12.57 19.40
C SER A 230 -5.71 13.13 20.12
N ALA A 231 -5.07 12.33 20.97
CA ALA A 231 -3.86 12.73 21.70
C ALA A 231 -2.61 12.75 20.80
N SER A 232 -2.57 11.88 19.79
CA SER A 232 -1.40 11.70 18.93
C SER A 232 -1.41 12.55 17.66
N VAL A 233 -2.59 12.96 17.19
CA VAL A 233 -2.72 13.81 16.01
C VAL A 233 -2.25 15.24 16.32
N PRO A 234 -1.34 15.84 15.52
CA PRO A 234 -0.91 17.21 15.75
C PRO A 234 -2.06 18.22 15.69
N LYS A 235 -1.93 19.31 16.44
CA LYS A 235 -2.87 20.43 16.36
C LYS A 235 -2.95 20.93 14.91
N ARG A 236 -4.18 21.13 14.42
CA ARG A 236 -4.51 21.58 13.04
C ARG A 236 -4.22 20.55 11.95
N ALA A 237 -3.85 19.32 12.28
CA ALA A 237 -3.75 18.27 11.28
C ALA A 237 -5.11 18.03 10.60
N ILE A 238 -5.05 17.74 9.31
CA ILE A 238 -6.22 17.39 8.51
C ILE A 238 -6.21 15.87 8.34
N PHE A 239 -7.32 15.21 8.66
CA PHE A 239 -7.49 13.81 8.30
C PHE A 239 -7.59 13.70 6.78
N ALA A 240 -6.66 12.96 6.22
CA ALA A 240 -6.56 12.64 4.81
C ALA A 240 -6.73 11.12 4.64
N ASN A 241 -7.06 10.69 3.43
CA ASN A 241 -7.32 9.29 3.14
C ASN A 241 -6.47 8.85 1.95
N TYR A 242 -6.00 7.61 2.00
CA TYR A 242 -5.50 6.92 0.82
C TYR A 242 -5.88 5.45 0.92
N ALA A 243 -6.06 4.82 -0.23
CA ALA A 243 -5.98 3.37 -0.36
C ALA A 243 -4.77 3.06 -1.23
N SER A 244 -4.08 1.97 -0.92
CA SER A 244 -2.95 1.53 -1.72
C SER A 244 -2.89 0.01 -1.78
N ILE A 245 -2.25 -0.47 -2.83
CA ILE A 245 -1.78 -1.84 -2.94
C ILE A 245 -0.36 -1.84 -3.49
N GLU A 246 0.46 -2.74 -2.96
CA GLU A 246 1.80 -2.99 -3.42
C GLU A 246 2.00 -4.49 -3.67
N ARG A 247 2.61 -4.83 -4.79
CA ARG A 247 3.07 -6.17 -5.13
C ARG A 247 4.54 -6.15 -5.47
N VAL A 248 5.30 -6.99 -4.78
CA VAL A 248 6.71 -7.23 -5.07
C VAL A 248 6.87 -8.69 -5.46
N GLU A 249 7.43 -8.92 -6.64
CA GLU A 249 7.57 -10.25 -7.24
C GLU A 249 9.01 -10.53 -7.62
N LEU A 250 9.50 -11.72 -7.29
CA LEU A 250 10.74 -12.25 -7.83
C LEU A 250 10.47 -12.87 -9.20
N LEU A 251 11.10 -12.30 -10.23
CA LEU A 251 11.09 -12.80 -11.59
C LEU A 251 12.35 -13.66 -11.80
N PRO A 252 12.19 -14.90 -12.30
CA PRO A 252 13.33 -15.76 -12.59
C PRO A 252 14.22 -15.13 -13.67
N ALA A 253 15.51 -15.44 -13.62
CA ALA A 253 16.42 -15.15 -14.72
C ALA A 253 15.92 -15.85 -16.00
N ALA A 254 15.88 -15.13 -17.12
CA ALA A 254 15.47 -15.73 -18.38
C ALA A 254 16.53 -16.75 -18.82
N SER A 255 16.17 -18.04 -18.81
CA SER A 255 16.97 -19.12 -19.38
C SER A 255 16.22 -19.73 -20.57
N PRO A 256 16.31 -19.17 -21.79
CA PRO A 256 15.57 -19.68 -22.93
C PRO A 256 16.02 -21.09 -23.38
N THR A 257 17.17 -21.60 -22.93
CA THR A 257 17.74 -22.85 -23.49
C THR A 257 18.63 -23.63 -22.52
N GLY A 258 18.21 -23.94 -21.28
CA GLY A 258 18.90 -24.91 -20.40
C GLY A 258 20.40 -24.68 -20.14
N GLN A 259 20.93 -23.53 -20.52
CA GLN A 259 22.29 -23.08 -20.30
C GLN A 259 22.29 -22.23 -19.04
N PRO A 260 23.40 -22.21 -18.28
CA PRO A 260 23.52 -21.31 -17.13
C PRO A 260 23.31 -19.87 -17.60
N SER A 261 22.18 -19.26 -17.23
CA SER A 261 21.94 -17.84 -17.51
C SER A 261 22.90 -17.00 -16.70
N ILE A 262 23.63 -16.13 -17.38
CA ILE A 262 24.42 -15.06 -16.75
C ILE A 262 23.50 -13.95 -16.21
N GLU A 263 22.24 -13.92 -16.65
CA GLU A 263 21.25 -12.98 -16.16
C GLU A 263 20.88 -13.29 -14.70
N LYS A 264 20.89 -12.24 -13.87
CA LYS A 264 20.41 -12.31 -12.49
C LYS A 264 18.89 -12.27 -12.47
N SER A 265 18.29 -12.87 -11.45
CA SER A 265 16.86 -12.69 -11.14
C SER A 265 16.53 -11.21 -10.99
N ARG A 266 15.28 -10.86 -11.27
CA ARG A 266 14.80 -9.47 -11.20
C ARG A 266 13.68 -9.35 -10.19
N ILE A 267 13.54 -8.19 -9.59
CA ILE A 267 12.46 -7.89 -8.65
C ILE A 267 11.54 -6.87 -9.32
N LYS A 268 10.30 -7.25 -9.57
CA LYS A 268 9.26 -6.33 -10.06
C LYS A 268 8.50 -5.78 -8.88
N TRP A 269 8.48 -4.46 -8.75
CA TRP A 269 7.72 -3.76 -7.73
C TRP A 269 6.66 -2.88 -8.38
N THR A 270 5.40 -3.24 -8.14
CA THR A 270 4.21 -2.53 -8.59
C THR A 270 3.50 -1.95 -7.38
N MET A 271 3.11 -0.68 -7.47
CA MET A 271 2.29 -0.02 -6.46
C MET A 271 1.16 0.72 -7.17
N ALA A 272 -0.03 0.74 -6.57
CA ALA A 272 -1.15 1.55 -7.02
C ALA A 272 -1.82 2.22 -5.82
N THR A 273 -2.15 3.50 -5.95
CA THR A 273 -2.75 4.27 -4.88
C THR A 273 -3.76 5.29 -5.39
N THR A 274 -4.77 5.56 -4.57
CA THR A 274 -5.67 6.71 -4.67
C THR A 274 -5.57 7.48 -3.36
N SER A 275 -5.64 8.81 -3.42
CA SER A 275 -5.49 9.65 -2.23
C SER A 275 -6.29 10.95 -2.31
N ASP A 276 -6.75 11.41 -1.16
CA ASP A 276 -7.30 12.73 -0.92
C ASP A 276 -6.66 13.34 0.32
N ALA A 277 -5.85 14.39 0.11
CA ALA A 277 -5.18 15.16 1.15
C ALA A 277 -6.14 15.99 2.03
N GLY A 278 -7.43 16.05 1.66
CA GLY A 278 -8.46 16.78 2.37
C GLY A 278 -8.25 18.30 2.39
N GLY A 279 -9.08 18.98 3.19
CA GLY A 279 -9.03 20.43 3.34
C GLY A 279 -9.26 21.18 2.03
N SER A 280 -8.51 22.26 1.82
CA SER A 280 -8.70 23.17 0.69
C SER A 280 -7.77 22.91 -0.50
N ILE A 281 -6.95 21.84 -0.50
CA ILE A 281 -6.03 21.57 -1.62
C ILE A 281 -6.85 21.01 -2.80
N PRO A 282 -6.95 21.73 -3.93
CA PRO A 282 -7.75 21.26 -5.05
C PRO A 282 -7.24 19.93 -5.60
N GLN A 283 -8.15 19.04 -5.96
CA GLN A 283 -7.82 17.71 -6.49
C GLN A 283 -6.89 17.75 -7.71
N TRP A 284 -7.02 18.73 -8.60
CA TRP A 284 -6.12 18.87 -9.75
C TRP A 284 -4.65 19.16 -9.35
N VAL A 285 -4.42 19.80 -8.19
CA VAL A 285 -3.07 19.99 -7.62
C VAL A 285 -2.52 18.68 -7.09
N GLN A 286 -3.33 17.96 -6.30
CA GLN A 286 -2.95 16.65 -5.75
C GLN A 286 -2.63 15.64 -6.85
N ARG A 287 -3.27 15.75 -8.01
CA ARG A 287 -3.09 14.86 -9.17
C ARG A 287 -2.02 15.35 -10.16
N SER A 288 -1.45 16.53 -9.94
CA SER A 288 -0.49 17.13 -10.86
C SER A 288 0.92 16.65 -10.58
N TRP A 289 1.58 16.11 -11.61
CA TRP A 289 3.02 15.84 -11.58
C TRP A 289 3.84 17.13 -11.36
N ALA A 290 3.48 18.20 -12.09
CA ALA A 290 4.24 19.44 -12.12
C ALA A 290 4.22 20.17 -10.77
N LEU A 291 3.13 20.01 -10.01
CA LEU A 291 2.95 20.61 -8.69
C LEU A 291 3.36 19.67 -7.54
N GLY A 292 4.00 18.54 -7.86
CA GLY A 292 4.51 17.61 -6.86
C GLY A 292 3.44 16.79 -6.13
N GLY A 293 2.28 16.59 -6.77
CA GLY A 293 1.22 15.74 -6.24
C GLY A 293 1.59 14.24 -6.25
N VAL A 294 0.58 13.39 -5.98
CA VAL A 294 0.70 11.93 -5.84
C VAL A 294 1.55 11.29 -6.93
N PRO A 295 1.40 11.61 -8.24
CA PRO A 295 2.22 10.98 -9.28
C PRO A 295 3.72 11.20 -9.13
N ARG A 296 4.15 12.35 -8.59
CA ARG A 296 5.57 12.63 -8.34
C ARG A 296 6.05 11.95 -7.06
N ALA A 297 5.22 11.95 -6.02
CA ALA A 297 5.52 11.31 -4.74
C ALA A 297 5.81 9.81 -4.95
N VAL A 298 4.87 9.08 -5.57
CA VAL A 298 5.05 7.63 -5.77
C VAL A 298 6.31 7.29 -6.57
N VAL A 299 6.69 8.11 -7.55
CA VAL A 299 7.95 7.90 -8.29
C VAL A 299 9.15 8.08 -7.36
N ALA A 300 9.16 9.12 -6.52
CA ALA A 300 10.26 9.41 -5.60
C ALA A 300 10.47 8.29 -4.57
N ASP A 301 9.40 7.64 -4.12
CA ASP A 301 9.46 6.57 -3.10
C ASP A 301 10.40 5.42 -3.49
N VAL A 302 10.50 5.10 -4.78
CA VAL A 302 11.45 4.08 -5.27
C VAL A 302 12.89 4.45 -4.93
N GLY A 303 13.27 5.70 -5.17
CA GLY A 303 14.60 6.22 -4.85
C GLY A 303 14.82 6.31 -3.34
N LEU A 304 13.81 6.77 -2.59
CA LEU A 304 13.87 6.87 -1.13
C LEU A 304 14.15 5.50 -0.49
N PHE A 305 13.41 4.47 -0.88
CA PHE A 305 13.60 3.09 -0.42
C PHE A 305 15.01 2.57 -0.76
N ILE A 306 15.44 2.68 -2.02
CA ILE A 306 16.78 2.21 -2.43
C ILE A 306 17.90 3.01 -1.75
N GLY A 307 17.71 4.30 -1.54
CA GLY A 307 18.66 5.12 -0.80
C GLY A 307 18.75 4.70 0.68
N TRP A 308 17.64 4.29 1.27
CA TRP A 308 17.58 3.79 2.64
C TRP A 308 18.23 2.43 2.81
N THR A 309 17.98 1.46 1.91
CA THR A 309 18.66 0.15 1.95
C THR A 309 20.18 0.32 1.83
N MET A 310 20.63 1.21 0.92
CA MET A 310 22.05 1.55 0.79
C MET A 310 22.66 2.11 2.08
N ARG A 311 21.94 2.99 2.81
CA ARG A 311 22.41 3.52 4.10
C ARG A 311 22.48 2.43 5.16
N ARG A 312 21.49 1.53 5.23
CA ARG A 312 21.48 0.43 6.21
C ARG A 312 22.62 -0.56 6.00
N ARG A 313 23.01 -0.86 4.76
CA ARG A 313 24.21 -1.67 4.47
C ARG A 313 25.50 -1.06 5.00
N GLN A 314 25.61 0.27 5.01
CA GLN A 314 26.80 0.98 5.48
C GLN A 314 26.88 1.05 7.01
N ALA A 315 25.74 0.88 7.69
CA ALA A 315 25.64 0.92 9.14
C ALA A 315 25.79 -0.46 9.79
N ALA A 316 25.80 -1.54 9.00
CA ALA A 316 25.99 -2.93 9.43
C ALA A 316 27.47 -3.34 9.28
#